data_AF-A0A719UHL9-F1
#
_entry.id   AF-A0A719UHL9-F1
#
_cell.length_a   1.000
_cell.length_b   1.000
_cell.length_c   1.000
_cell.angle_alpha   90.00
_cell.angle_beta   90.00
_cell.angle_gamma   90.00
#
_symmetry.space_group_name_H-M   'P 1'
#
loop_
_entity.id
_entity.type
_entity.pdbx_description
1 polymer ?
#
loop_
_entity_poly.entity_id
_entity_poly.type
_entity_poly.pdbx_seq_one_letter_code
_entity_poly.pdbx_strand_id
1 'polypeptide(L)'
;MAKYIFLFIWIVTFSVSAGERGYYLFVWGNPEGKEYFKEYRADERIYAVNKSCWNERAGNSIRIVYVDTYPHGITDSLINSFLAGNNKSIINIRVSLSNFSDDQILHGFDGMLIINKKNEEIEIFTIPVVGANYSYKDKFLVNVHDFELFDGKICNALMPIDSYFSP
;
A
#
# COMPACT_ATOMS: atom_id res chain seq x y z
N MET A 1 -31.43 -58.46 -17.95
CA MET A 1 -31.80 -57.05 -17.76
C MET A 1 -30.78 -56.42 -16.83
N ALA A 2 -29.80 -55.70 -17.38
CA ALA A 2 -28.76 -55.03 -16.59
C ALA A 2 -29.25 -53.63 -16.18
N LYS A 3 -29.31 -53.37 -14.87
CA LYS A 3 -29.58 -52.03 -14.32
C LYS A 3 -28.26 -51.28 -14.21
N TYR A 4 -28.01 -50.35 -15.11
CA TYR A 4 -26.91 -49.40 -14.99
C TYR A 4 -27.29 -48.33 -13.97
N ILE A 5 -26.59 -48.30 -12.84
CA ILE A 5 -26.69 -47.22 -11.85
C ILE A 5 -25.71 -46.13 -12.29
N PHE A 6 -26.24 -45.03 -12.82
CA PHE A 6 -25.46 -43.83 -13.12
C PHE A 6 -25.23 -43.07 -11.82
N LEU A 7 -23.99 -43.09 -11.32
CA LEU A 7 -23.58 -42.30 -10.17
C LEU A 7 -23.22 -40.89 -10.65
N PHE A 8 -24.12 -39.93 -10.42
CA PHE A 8 -23.90 -38.53 -10.77
C PHE A 8 -23.04 -37.88 -9.66
N ILE A 9 -21.73 -37.83 -9.85
CA ILE A 9 -20.81 -37.14 -8.93
C ILE A 9 -20.97 -35.63 -9.18
N TRP A 10 -21.76 -34.96 -8.34
CA TRP A 10 -21.78 -33.50 -8.25
C TRP A 10 -20.44 -33.03 -7.67
N ILE A 11 -19.53 -32.60 -8.53
CA ILE A 11 -18.34 -31.86 -8.12
C ILE A 11 -18.83 -30.47 -7.71
N VAL A 12 -19.05 -30.27 -6.42
CA VAL A 12 -19.30 -28.95 -5.85
C VAL A 12 -17.98 -28.19 -5.92
N THR A 13 -17.78 -27.40 -6.98
CA THR A 13 -16.67 -26.46 -7.05
C THR A 13 -16.92 -25.39 -5.99
N PHE A 14 -16.27 -25.50 -4.83
CA PHE A 14 -16.19 -24.38 -3.91
C PHE A 14 -15.47 -23.25 -4.63
N SER A 15 -16.21 -22.21 -5.03
CA SER A 15 -15.62 -20.95 -5.45
C SER A 15 -14.90 -20.37 -4.23
N VAL A 16 -13.59 -20.60 -4.13
CA VAL A 16 -12.77 -19.86 -3.19
C VAL A 16 -12.80 -18.42 -3.66
N SER A 17 -13.58 -17.59 -2.96
CA SER A 17 -13.42 -16.15 -3.01
C SER A 17 -11.96 -15.86 -2.66
N ALA A 18 -11.12 -15.61 -3.67
CA ALA A 18 -9.78 -15.11 -3.42
C ALA A 18 -9.92 -13.87 -2.54
N GLY A 19 -9.42 -13.95 -1.31
CA GLY A 19 -9.53 -12.85 -0.33
C GLY A 19 -8.87 -11.58 -0.86
N GLU A 20 -9.13 -10.45 -0.20
CA GLU A 20 -8.40 -9.22 -0.49
C GLU A 20 -6.89 -9.43 -0.34
N ARG A 21 -6.15 -9.16 -1.42
CA ARG A 21 -4.70 -9.17 -1.46
C ARG A 21 -4.25 -7.74 -1.26
N GLY A 22 -4.29 -7.21 -0.05
CA GLY A 22 -4.00 -5.79 0.15
C GLY A 22 -2.65 -5.54 0.82
N TYR A 23 -2.03 -4.42 0.47
CA TYR A 23 -0.73 -4.03 1.00
C TYR A 23 -0.80 -3.61 2.47
N TYR A 24 0.30 -3.85 3.18
CA TYR A 24 0.60 -3.31 4.51
C TYR A 24 1.56 -2.15 4.37
N LEU A 25 1.11 -0.95 4.70
CA LEU A 25 1.87 0.28 4.46
C LEU A 25 2.10 1.07 5.75
N PHE A 26 3.31 1.61 5.88
CA PHE A 26 3.56 2.73 6.80
C PHE A 26 3.50 4.05 6.01
N VAL A 27 2.77 5.04 6.53
CA VAL A 27 2.63 6.35 5.90
C VAL A 27 3.31 7.39 6.79
N TRP A 28 4.21 8.14 6.18
CA TRP A 28 4.84 9.30 6.77
C TRP A 28 4.59 10.53 5.91
N GLY A 29 4.80 11.71 6.47
CA GLY A 29 4.64 12.95 5.75
C GLY A 29 4.48 14.12 6.70
N ASN A 30 4.37 15.31 6.13
CA ASN A 30 3.96 16.48 6.90
C ASN A 30 2.50 16.35 7.39
N PRO A 31 2.08 17.14 8.40
CA PRO A 31 0.73 17.03 8.97
C PRO A 31 -0.39 17.12 7.94
N GLU A 32 -0.29 18.06 6.99
CA GLU A 32 -1.30 18.28 5.95
C GLU A 32 -1.44 17.06 5.00
N GLY A 33 -0.31 16.44 4.60
CA GLY A 33 -0.33 15.27 3.73
C GLY A 33 -0.85 14.02 4.44
N LYS A 34 -0.49 13.83 5.71
CA LYS A 34 -1.03 12.73 6.53
C LYS A 34 -2.53 12.87 6.75
N GLU A 35 -3.02 14.08 7.02
CA GLU A 35 -4.45 14.32 7.19
C GLU A 35 -5.22 14.05 5.89
N TYR A 36 -4.74 14.58 4.77
CA TYR A 36 -5.35 14.34 3.46
C TYR A 36 -5.42 12.83 3.12
N PHE A 37 -4.37 12.08 3.44
CA PHE A 37 -4.37 10.63 3.26
C PHE A 37 -5.41 9.94 4.16
N LYS A 38 -5.56 10.35 5.42
CA LYS A 38 -6.59 9.80 6.32
C LYS A 38 -8.00 10.09 5.82
N GLU A 39 -8.27 11.31 5.37
CA GLU A 39 -9.57 11.69 4.78
C GLU A 39 -9.87 10.86 3.53
N TYR A 40 -8.89 10.67 2.65
CA TYR A 40 -8.99 9.77 1.50
C TYR A 40 -9.37 8.35 1.93
N ARG A 41 -8.70 7.80 2.95
CA ARG A 41 -8.96 6.44 3.46
C ARG A 41 -10.33 6.28 4.11
N ALA A 42 -10.89 7.37 4.64
CA ALA A 42 -12.22 7.38 5.24
C ALA A 42 -13.35 7.52 4.20
N ASP A 43 -13.05 7.88 2.96
CA ASP A 43 -14.05 8.02 1.90
C ASP A 43 -14.37 6.66 1.25
N GLU A 44 -15.51 6.08 1.64
CA GLU A 44 -15.98 4.79 1.14
C GLU A 44 -16.26 4.76 -0.37
N ARG A 45 -16.38 5.92 -1.04
CA ARG A 45 -16.76 6.02 -2.46
C ARG A 45 -15.61 5.68 -3.41
N ILE A 46 -14.38 5.65 -2.92
CA ILE A 46 -13.18 5.79 -3.77
C ILE A 46 -12.67 4.45 -4.28
N TYR A 47 -12.85 3.40 -3.48
CA TYR A 47 -12.56 2.02 -3.90
C TYR A 47 -13.34 1.59 -5.14
N ALA A 48 -14.41 2.31 -5.51
CA ALA A 48 -15.18 2.02 -6.72
C ALA A 48 -14.54 2.56 -8.00
N VAL A 49 -13.71 3.61 -7.93
CA VAL A 49 -13.46 4.48 -9.09
C VAL A 49 -12.23 4.03 -9.89
N ASN A 50 -11.08 3.78 -9.26
CA ASN A 50 -9.88 3.31 -9.99
C ASN A 50 -9.69 1.79 -9.96
N LYS A 51 -10.78 1.02 -9.99
CA LYS A 51 -10.70 -0.45 -10.01
C LYS A 51 -9.81 -0.99 -11.13
N SER A 52 -9.75 -0.31 -12.27
CA SER A 52 -8.85 -0.68 -13.38
C SER A 52 -7.38 -0.70 -12.94
N CYS A 53 -6.91 0.36 -12.28
CA CYS A 53 -5.55 0.43 -11.76
C CYS A 53 -5.29 -0.68 -10.74
N TRP A 54 -6.16 -0.80 -9.73
CA TRP A 54 -6.02 -1.80 -8.67
C TRP A 54 -6.08 -3.25 -9.16
N ASN A 55 -6.82 -3.53 -10.24
CA ASN A 55 -6.89 -4.86 -10.84
C ASN A 55 -5.59 -5.28 -11.53
N GLU A 56 -4.78 -4.33 -12.00
CA GLU A 56 -3.48 -4.59 -12.62
C GLU A 56 -2.37 -4.82 -11.58
N ARG A 57 -2.66 -4.59 -10.29
CA ARG A 57 -1.70 -4.67 -9.21
C ARG A 57 -1.58 -6.06 -8.61
N ALA A 58 -0.40 -6.35 -8.07
CA ALA A 58 -0.15 -7.56 -7.30
C ALA A 58 -1.02 -7.60 -6.02
N GLY A 59 -1.16 -6.46 -5.35
CA GLY A 59 -2.15 -6.23 -4.30
C GLY A 59 -3.30 -5.36 -4.80
N ASN A 60 -4.55 -5.78 -4.61
CA ASN A 60 -5.73 -5.11 -5.16
C ASN A 60 -6.35 -4.06 -4.23
N SER A 61 -5.72 -3.79 -3.08
CA SER A 61 -6.17 -2.79 -2.11
C SER A 61 -5.04 -2.39 -1.16
N ILE A 62 -5.30 -1.42 -0.28
CA ILE A 62 -4.48 -1.19 0.91
C ILE A 62 -5.25 -1.81 2.09
N ARG A 63 -4.70 -2.88 2.67
CA ARG A 63 -5.38 -3.65 3.73
C ARG A 63 -5.13 -3.08 5.11
N ILE A 64 -3.87 -2.83 5.47
CA ILE A 64 -3.48 -2.26 6.76
C ILE A 64 -2.60 -1.05 6.50
N VAL A 65 -2.86 0.04 7.23
CA VAL A 65 -2.05 1.26 7.13
C VAL A 65 -1.81 1.88 8.49
N TYR A 66 -0.56 2.27 8.72
CA TYR A 66 -0.13 2.94 9.94
C TYR A 66 0.31 4.36 9.59
N VAL A 67 -0.36 5.37 10.13
CA VAL A 67 -0.07 6.80 9.84
C VAL A 67 0.50 7.51 11.07
N ASP A 68 -0.07 7.24 12.25
CA ASP A 68 0.32 7.90 13.50
C ASP A 68 1.22 7.04 14.39
N THR A 69 1.19 5.71 14.19
CA THR A 69 1.99 4.76 14.96
C THR A 69 3.27 4.44 14.22
N TYR A 70 4.40 4.87 14.77
CA TYR A 70 5.72 4.64 14.17
C TYR A 70 6.22 3.22 14.47
N PRO A 71 6.65 2.47 13.46
CA PRO A 71 7.36 1.22 13.66
C PRO A 71 8.64 1.45 14.48
N HIS A 72 9.01 0.49 15.33
CA HIS A 72 10.19 0.62 16.19
C HIS A 72 11.46 0.88 15.35
N GLY A 73 12.26 1.87 15.77
CA GLY A 73 13.48 2.28 15.07
C GLY A 73 13.27 3.28 13.92
N ILE A 74 12.02 3.51 13.48
CA ILE A 74 11.72 4.58 12.54
C ILE A 74 11.54 5.89 13.31
N THR A 75 12.20 6.95 12.83
CA THR A 75 12.11 8.31 13.39
C THR A 75 12.07 9.34 12.28
N ASP A 76 11.55 10.53 12.57
CA ASP A 76 11.57 11.64 11.62
C ASP A 76 13.00 11.99 11.19
N SER A 77 13.97 11.93 12.11
CA SER A 77 15.38 12.18 11.79
C SER A 77 15.92 11.18 10.77
N LEU A 78 15.59 9.90 10.92
CA LEU A 78 16.01 8.85 10.00
C LEU A 78 15.44 9.07 8.58
N ILE A 79 14.14 9.38 8.51
CA ILE A 79 13.44 9.62 7.24
C ILE A 79 13.97 10.90 6.56
N ASN A 80 14.12 11.99 7.31
CA ASN A 80 14.68 13.24 6.79
C ASN A 80 16.14 13.06 6.31
N SER A 81 16.94 12.26 7.03
CA SER A 81 18.30 11.91 6.61
C SER A 81 18.30 11.14 5.28
N PHE A 82 17.38 10.20 5.10
CA PHE A 82 17.18 9.52 3.82
C PHE A 82 16.79 10.50 2.71
N LEU A 83 15.81 11.38 2.94
CA LEU A 83 15.35 12.38 1.98
C LEU A 83 16.46 13.38 1.60
N ALA A 84 17.43 13.61 2.49
CA ALA A 84 18.63 14.39 2.22
C ALA A 84 19.72 13.63 1.42
N GLY A 85 19.45 12.40 0.98
CA GLY A 85 20.34 11.59 0.14
C GLY A 85 21.24 10.61 0.91
N ASN A 86 21.00 10.38 2.21
CA ASN A 86 21.76 9.39 2.96
C ASN A 86 21.25 7.97 2.68
N ASN A 87 21.92 7.28 1.77
CA ASN A 87 21.60 5.90 1.37
C ASN A 87 21.77 4.86 2.49
N LYS A 88 22.40 5.16 3.64
CA LYS A 88 22.40 4.22 4.78
C LYS A 88 21.06 4.23 5.51
N SER A 89 20.37 5.38 5.51
CA SER A 89 19.09 5.54 6.21
C SER A 89 18.00 4.66 5.60
N ILE A 90 17.98 4.45 4.28
CA ILE A 90 17.01 3.55 3.62
C ILE A 90 17.14 2.09 4.09
N ILE A 91 18.37 1.63 4.37
CA ILE A 91 18.60 0.26 4.86
C ILE A 91 17.96 0.09 6.23
N ASN A 92 18.18 1.05 7.13
CA ASN A 92 17.58 1.02 8.47
C ASN A 92 16.05 1.13 8.42
N ILE A 93 15.50 1.99 7.55
CA ILE A 93 14.05 2.08 7.34
C ILE A 93 13.49 0.72 6.90
N ARG A 94 14.10 0.09 5.89
CA ARG A 94 13.66 -1.22 5.39
C ARG A 94 13.72 -2.31 6.45
N VAL A 95 14.81 -2.37 7.23
CA VAL A 95 14.96 -3.34 8.33
C VAL A 95 13.91 -3.13 9.42
N SER A 96 13.64 -1.89 9.81
CA SER A 96 12.57 -1.60 10.78
C SER A 96 11.18 -1.98 10.27
N LEU A 97 10.90 -1.73 8.99
CA LEU A 97 9.62 -2.08 8.37
C LEU A 97 9.45 -3.59 8.18
N SER A 98 10.51 -4.31 7.77
CA SER A 98 10.46 -5.77 7.57
C SER A 98 10.32 -6.54 8.88
N ASN A 99 10.91 -6.01 9.96
CA ASN A 99 10.89 -6.66 11.28
C ASN A 99 9.71 -6.22 12.14
N PHE A 100 8.87 -5.30 11.65
CA PHE A 100 7.68 -4.89 12.38
C PHE A 100 6.72 -6.06 12.52
N SER A 101 6.21 -6.26 13.73
CA SER A 101 5.11 -7.17 13.95
C SER A 101 4.26 -6.73 15.12
N ASP A 102 2.95 -6.91 14.97
CA ASP A 102 1.95 -6.74 16.01
C ASP A 102 0.75 -7.65 15.75
N ASP A 103 -0.35 -7.43 16.47
CA ASP A 103 -1.57 -8.23 16.36
C ASP A 103 -2.24 -8.17 14.97
N GLN A 104 -1.91 -7.17 14.15
CA GLN A 104 -2.47 -6.97 12.81
C GLN A 104 -1.50 -7.38 11.69
N ILE A 105 -0.19 -7.18 11.91
CA ILE A 105 0.87 -7.45 10.92
C ILE A 105 1.83 -8.50 11.47
N LEU A 106 1.85 -9.69 10.86
CA LEU A 106 2.73 -10.80 11.28
C LEU A 106 4.05 -10.87 10.51
N HIS A 107 4.13 -10.24 9.33
CA HIS A 107 5.23 -10.44 8.38
C HIS A 107 5.91 -9.13 7.93
N GLY A 108 5.80 -8.07 8.72
CA GLY A 108 6.29 -6.75 8.36
C GLY A 108 5.41 -6.01 7.36
N PHE A 109 5.82 -4.78 7.05
CA PHE A 109 5.19 -3.96 6.01
C PHE A 109 5.71 -4.34 4.62
N ASP A 110 4.89 -4.08 3.59
CA ASP A 110 5.31 -4.19 2.18
C ASP A 110 6.09 -2.96 1.73
N GLY A 111 5.76 -1.80 2.29
CA GLY A 111 6.32 -0.53 1.87
C GLY A 111 6.02 0.63 2.81
N MET A 112 6.65 1.75 2.48
CA MET A 112 6.37 3.03 3.10
C MET A 112 6.00 4.06 2.03
N LEU A 113 4.95 4.82 2.31
CA LEU A 113 4.56 6.00 1.55
C LEU A 113 4.99 7.26 2.30
N ILE A 114 5.53 8.22 1.57
CA ILE A 114 5.82 9.57 2.05
C ILE A 114 4.89 10.51 1.29
N ILE A 115 4.06 11.25 2.01
CA ILE A 115 3.02 12.11 1.43
C ILE A 115 3.17 13.49 2.03
N ASN A 116 3.67 14.43 1.22
CA ASN A 116 3.78 15.83 1.62
C ASN A 116 2.76 16.65 0.86
N LYS A 117 1.96 17.43 1.58
CA LYS A 117 1.02 18.37 0.97
C LYS A 117 1.39 19.80 1.33
N LYS A 118 1.31 20.71 0.37
CA LYS A 118 1.46 22.14 0.58
C LYS A 118 0.43 22.86 -0.27
N ASN A 119 -0.64 23.34 0.36
CA ASN A 119 -1.82 23.86 -0.34
C ASN A 119 -2.40 22.77 -1.26
N GLU A 120 -2.63 23.06 -2.54
CA GLU A 120 -3.17 22.13 -3.53
C GLU A 120 -2.13 21.17 -4.12
N GLU A 121 -0.86 21.31 -3.73
CA GLU A 121 0.22 20.50 -4.29
C GLU A 121 0.54 19.32 -3.36
N ILE A 122 0.53 18.12 -3.91
CA ILE A 122 0.92 16.89 -3.24
C ILE A 122 2.17 16.30 -3.90
N GLU A 123 3.11 15.86 -3.07
CA GLU A 123 4.25 15.03 -3.45
C GLU A 123 4.08 13.65 -2.80
N ILE A 124 4.09 12.59 -3.60
CA ILE A 124 4.08 11.20 -3.14
C ILE A 124 5.42 10.57 -3.47
N PHE A 125 5.96 9.83 -2.50
CA PHE A 125 7.15 9.03 -2.66
C PHE A 125 6.97 7.64 -2.04
N THR A 126 7.51 6.59 -2.67
CA THR A 126 7.39 5.21 -2.17
C THR A 126 8.75 4.57 -1.91
N ILE A 127 8.87 3.92 -0.76
CA ILE A 127 10.00 3.07 -0.40
C ILE A 127 9.48 1.63 -0.30
N PRO A 128 9.80 0.73 -1.25
CA PRO A 128 9.49 -0.67 -1.07
C PRO A 128 10.41 -1.26 0.00
N VAL A 129 9.87 -2.16 0.84
CA VAL A 129 10.65 -2.83 1.89
C VAL A 129 11.69 -3.78 1.28
N VAL A 130 11.27 -4.54 0.26
CA VAL A 130 12.12 -5.46 -0.49
C VAL A 130 12.38 -4.89 -1.89
N GLY A 131 13.60 -5.09 -2.40
CA GLY A 131 13.93 -4.79 -3.79
C GLY A 131 14.85 -3.60 -4.03
N ALA A 132 14.94 -3.19 -5.30
CA ALA A 132 15.79 -2.09 -5.74
C ALA A 132 15.43 -0.77 -5.00
N ASN A 133 16.39 0.16 -4.89
CA ASN A 133 16.13 1.51 -4.34
C ASN A 133 15.26 2.37 -5.29
N TYR A 134 14.59 1.75 -6.27
CA TYR A 134 13.68 2.42 -7.17
C TYR A 134 12.49 2.88 -6.35
N SER A 135 12.36 4.20 -6.25
CA SER A 135 11.29 4.87 -5.55
C SER A 135 10.45 5.58 -6.58
N TYR A 136 9.14 5.30 -6.56
CA TYR A 136 8.21 6.15 -7.27
C TYR A 136 8.24 7.53 -6.60
N LYS A 137 8.34 8.58 -7.40
CA LYS A 137 8.23 9.97 -6.95
C LYS A 137 7.37 10.72 -7.94
N ASP A 138 6.28 11.31 -7.46
CA ASP A 138 5.44 12.16 -8.28
C ASP A 138 4.96 13.37 -7.51
N LYS A 139 4.69 14.45 -8.26
CA LYS A 139 4.20 15.72 -7.74
C LYS A 139 3.05 16.20 -8.60
N PHE A 140 1.91 16.47 -8.00
CA PHE A 140 0.68 16.79 -8.71
C PHE A 140 -0.21 17.74 -7.92
N LEU A 141 -1.13 18.36 -8.63
CA LEU A 141 -2.15 19.24 -8.04
C LEU A 141 -3.39 18.43 -7.74
N VAL A 142 -3.98 18.66 -6.58
CA VAL A 142 -5.31 18.19 -6.20
C VAL A 142 -6.20 19.37 -5.89
N ASN A 143 -7.41 19.35 -6.45
CA ASN A 143 -8.47 20.20 -5.93
C ASN A 143 -8.90 19.67 -4.55
N VAL A 144 -9.62 20.50 -3.79
CA VAL A 144 -10.17 20.14 -2.47
C VAL A 144 -10.93 18.81 -2.55
N HIS A 145 -10.42 17.78 -1.86
CA HIS A 145 -10.94 16.40 -1.83
C HIS A 145 -11.05 15.70 -3.19
N ASP A 146 -10.18 16.02 -4.17
CA ASP A 146 -10.05 15.23 -5.41
C ASP A 146 -9.32 13.90 -5.15
N PHE A 147 -10.01 13.03 -4.43
CA PHE A 147 -9.46 11.78 -3.98
C PHE A 147 -9.50 10.69 -5.06
N GLU A 148 -10.26 10.86 -6.14
CA GLU A 148 -10.20 9.98 -7.31
C GLU A 148 -8.84 10.07 -7.99
N LEU A 149 -8.38 11.30 -8.28
CA LEU A 149 -7.03 11.53 -8.79
C LEU A 149 -5.99 10.98 -7.80
N PHE A 150 -6.16 11.27 -6.52
CA PHE A 150 -5.23 10.83 -5.48
C PHE A 150 -5.11 9.31 -5.39
N ASP A 151 -6.22 8.57 -5.45
CA ASP A 151 -6.24 7.10 -5.44
C ASP A 151 -5.50 6.52 -6.66
N GLY A 152 -5.70 7.09 -7.85
CA GLY A 152 -4.94 6.71 -9.04
C GLY A 152 -3.44 6.94 -8.88
N LYS A 153 -3.05 8.05 -8.22
CA LYS A 153 -1.65 8.34 -7.90
C LYS A 153 -1.07 7.38 -6.86
N ILE A 154 -1.83 7.05 -5.82
CA ILE A 154 -1.44 6.05 -4.80
C ILE A 154 -1.28 4.67 -5.44
N CYS A 155 -2.25 4.22 -6.24
CA CYS A 155 -2.16 2.95 -6.94
C CYS A 155 -0.86 2.87 -7.75
N ASN A 156 -0.56 3.88 -8.58
CA ASN A 156 0.70 3.95 -9.33
C ASN A 156 1.94 3.98 -8.43
N ALA A 157 1.88 4.72 -7.32
CA ALA A 157 3.00 4.86 -6.39
C ALA A 157 3.46 3.53 -5.80
N LEU A 158 2.53 2.58 -5.61
CA LEU A 158 2.84 1.27 -5.06
C LEU A 158 3.52 0.33 -6.08
N MET A 159 3.67 0.70 -7.36
CA MET A 159 4.22 -0.20 -8.41
C MET A 159 5.57 -0.83 -8.05
N PRO A 160 6.50 -0.12 -7.40
CA PRO A 160 7.78 -0.70 -7.00
C PRO A 160 7.67 -1.88 -6.01
N ILE A 161 6.53 -2.07 -5.35
CA ILE A 161 6.31 -3.14 -4.36
C ILE A 161 5.90 -4.46 -5.03
N ASP A 162 5.23 -4.40 -6.19
CA ASP A 162 4.54 -5.54 -6.80
C ASP A 162 5.43 -6.75 -7.10
N SER A 163 6.63 -6.49 -7.57
CA SER A 163 7.59 -7.54 -7.91
C SER A 163 8.01 -8.40 -6.71
N TYR A 164 7.73 -7.94 -5.49
CA TYR A 164 8.12 -8.59 -4.24
C TYR A 164 6.93 -8.89 -3.32
N PHE A 165 5.72 -8.54 -3.75
CA PHE A 165 4.51 -8.76 -2.98
C PHE A 165 4.14 -10.25 -2.96
N SER A 166 3.97 -10.80 -1.76
CA SER A 166 3.51 -12.18 -1.55
C SER A 166 2.27 -12.15 -0.66
N PRO A 167 1.05 -12.32 -1.22
CA PRO A 167 -0.20 -12.27 -0.47
C PRO A 167 -0.39 -13.43 0.51
#